data_AF-A0A180F505-F1
#
_entry.id   AF-A0A180F505-F1
#
_cell.length_a   1.000
_cell.length_b   1.000
_cell.length_c   1.000
_cell.angle_alpha   90.00
_cell.angle_beta   90.00
_cell.angle_gamma   90.00
#
_symmetry.space_group_name_H-M   'P 1'
#
loop_
_entity.id
_entity.type
_entity.pdbx_description
1 polymer ?
#
loop_
_entity_poly.entity_id
_entity_poly.type
_entity_poly.pdbx_seq_one_letter_code
_entity_poly.pdbx_strand_id
1 'polypeptide(L)'
;MDNIQLRYLFDRTKEVDNNTRKGLLNIKVRISGTNKRILISTGIHLFKNQFSNKNGFTCRNHSNGVAITGETVDMFRKTEAFAFSDKRRQLSDVKARDKPVDVGTSFIELMLRI
;
A
#
# COMPACT_ATOMS: atom_id res chain seq x y z
N MET A 1 19.40 7.10 7.46
CA MET A 1 18.14 6.56 6.91
C MET A 1 16.97 7.26 7.57
N ASP A 2 15.94 7.63 6.80
CA ASP A 2 14.69 8.16 7.38
C ASP A 2 14.08 7.13 8.33
N ASN A 3 13.56 7.57 9.48
CA ASN A 3 12.83 6.68 10.38
C ASN A 3 11.41 6.44 9.84
N ILE A 4 11.23 5.40 9.04
CA ILE A 4 9.95 5.10 8.37
C ILE A 4 9.07 4.22 9.26
N GLN A 5 7.76 4.51 9.27
CA GLN A 5 6.73 3.68 9.89
C GLN A 5 5.70 3.25 8.86
N LEU A 6 5.37 1.95 8.86
CA LEU A 6 4.31 1.37 8.05
C LEU A 6 3.18 0.84 8.94
N ARG A 7 1.93 1.12 8.56
CA ARG A 7 0.74 0.62 9.26
C ARG A 7 -0.40 0.40 8.29
N TYR A 8 -1.29 -0.54 8.59
CA TYR A 8 -2.58 -0.63 7.92
C TYR A 8 -3.47 0.54 8.34
N LEU A 9 -4.20 1.09 7.37
CA LEU A 9 -5.19 2.13 7.56
C LEU A 9 -6.48 1.69 6.88
N PHE A 10 -7.44 1.29 7.71
CA PHE A 10 -8.79 0.96 7.28
C PHE A 10 -9.72 2.14 7.50
N ASP A 11 -10.66 2.34 6.58
CA ASP A 11 -11.76 3.29 6.71
C ASP A 11 -11.33 4.71 7.11
N ARG A 12 -10.71 5.42 6.16
CA ARG A 12 -10.29 6.82 6.38
C ARG A 12 -11.49 7.76 6.57
N THR A 13 -12.62 7.49 5.93
CA THR A 13 -13.82 8.34 5.95
C THR A 13 -14.65 8.13 7.21
N LYS A 14 -14.46 7.02 7.92
CA LYS A 14 -15.25 6.61 9.10
C LYS A 14 -16.72 6.35 8.78
N GLU A 15 -17.01 5.99 7.53
CA GLU A 15 -18.37 5.80 7.02
C GLU A 15 -18.74 4.32 6.86
N VAL A 16 -17.82 3.43 7.22
CA VAL A 16 -17.94 1.99 6.97
C VAL A 16 -18.68 1.33 8.12
N ASP A 17 -19.62 0.48 7.74
CA ASP A 17 -20.43 -0.28 8.67
C ASP A 17 -20.21 -1.79 8.47
N ASN A 18 -20.97 -2.60 9.20
CA ASN A 18 -20.76 -4.04 9.22
C ASN A 18 -21.35 -4.78 8.00
N ASN A 19 -22.31 -4.18 7.28
CA ASN A 19 -23.19 -4.92 6.36
C ASN A 19 -23.46 -4.19 5.02
N THR A 20 -23.38 -2.86 4.97
CA THR A 20 -23.89 -2.03 3.88
C THR A 20 -22.77 -1.29 3.15
N ARG A 21 -21.88 -0.61 3.88
CA ARG A 21 -20.77 0.15 3.30
C ARG A 21 -19.45 -0.54 3.56
N LYS A 22 -18.64 -0.71 2.50
CA LYS A 22 -17.28 -1.25 2.58
C LYS A 22 -16.24 -0.13 2.56
N GLY A 23 -15.17 -0.32 3.32
CA GLY A 23 -14.02 0.57 3.39
C GLY A 23 -12.84 0.04 2.62
N LEU A 24 -12.12 0.93 1.95
CA LEU A 24 -10.84 0.59 1.34
C LEU A 24 -9.76 0.41 2.42
N LEU A 25 -9.07 -0.72 2.38
CA LEU A 25 -7.87 -0.95 3.17
C LEU A 25 -6.65 -0.34 2.46
N ASN A 26 -5.88 0.45 3.18
CA ASN A 26 -4.67 1.09 2.67
C ASN A 26 -3.46 0.72 3.53
N ILE A 27 -2.28 0.73 2.92
CA ILE A 27 -1.00 0.70 3.63
C ILE A 27 -0.51 2.14 3.72
N LYS A 28 -0.33 2.63 4.94
CA LYS A 28 0.19 3.97 5.22
C LYS A 28 1.68 3.88 5.50
N VAL A 29 2.46 4.62 4.72
CA VAL A 29 3.91 4.81 4.94
C VAL A 29 4.14 6.25 5.38
N ARG A 30 4.75 6.45 6.55
CA ARG A 30 5.03 7.77 7.14
C ARG A 30 6.50 7.89 7.51
N ILE A 31 7.07 9.08 7.32
CA ILE A 31 8.38 9.42 7.91
C ILE A 31 8.15 9.98 9.32
N SER A 32 8.68 9.28 10.33
CA SER A 32 8.60 9.69 11.74
C SER A 32 9.22 11.07 11.94
N GLY A 33 8.63 11.86 12.84
CA GLY A 33 9.04 13.26 13.04
C GLY A 33 8.56 14.25 11.97
N THR A 34 7.91 13.79 10.90
CA THR A 34 7.35 14.66 9.86
C THR A 34 5.87 14.39 9.62
N ASN A 35 5.18 15.32 8.95
CA ASN A 35 3.81 15.12 8.46
C ASN A 35 3.76 14.42 7.08
N LYS A 36 4.91 14.06 6.50
CA LYS A 36 5.00 13.41 5.20
C LYS A 36 4.51 11.96 5.32
N ARG A 37 3.48 11.65 4.54
CA ARG A 37 2.86 10.31 4.47
C ARG A 37 2.36 10.04 3.07
N ILE A 38 2.36 8.76 2.70
CA ILE A 38 1.70 8.26 1.50
C ILE A 38 0.74 7.14 1.89
N LEU A 39 -0.27 6.94 1.04
CA LEU A 39 -1.22 5.85 1.15
C LEU A 39 -1.10 5.01 -0.13
N ILE A 40 -0.93 3.71 0.06
CA ILE A 40 -0.92 2.71 -1.01
C ILE A 40 -2.22 1.95 -0.88
N SER A 41 -3.03 1.99 -1.93
CA SER A 41 -4.28 1.24 -1.99
C SER A 41 -3.96 -0.25 -2.09
N THR A 42 -4.64 -1.08 -1.30
CA THR A 42 -4.57 -2.55 -1.47
C THR A 42 -5.60 -3.05 -2.50
N GLY A 43 -6.52 -2.18 -2.96
CA GLY A 43 -7.68 -2.58 -3.77
C GLY A 43 -8.77 -3.34 -3.00
N ILE A 44 -8.48 -3.79 -1.78
CA ILE A 44 -9.36 -4.63 -0.97
C ILE A 44 -10.35 -3.76 -0.20
N HIS A 45 -11.64 -4.05 -0.40
CA HIS A 45 -12.75 -3.37 0.26
C HIS A 45 -13.44 -4.31 1.25
N LEU A 46 -13.51 -3.90 2.52
CA LEU A 46 -14.01 -4.74 3.62
C LEU A 46 -15.10 -4.03 4.41
N PHE A 47 -16.02 -4.80 4.96
CA PHE A 47 -16.90 -4.32 6.01
C PHE A 47 -16.15 -4.18 7.34
N LYS A 48 -16.70 -3.38 8.26
CA LYS A 48 -16.07 -3.12 9.56
C LYS A 48 -15.92 -4.38 10.42
N ASN A 49 -16.87 -5.30 10.36
CA ASN A 49 -16.79 -6.59 11.04
C ASN A 49 -15.72 -7.53 10.43
N GLN A 50 -15.34 -7.32 9.17
CA GLN A 50 -14.34 -8.12 8.46
C GLN A 50 -12.91 -7.66 8.73
N PHE A 51 -12.73 -6.40 9.15
CA PHE A 51 -11.43 -5.89 9.54
C PHE A 51 -11.08 -6.25 10.99
N SER A 52 -9.86 -6.72 11.21
CA SER A 52 -9.26 -6.87 12.53
C SER A 52 -7.81 -6.37 12.51
N ASN A 53 -7.41 -5.61 13.52
CA ASN A 53 -6.03 -5.13 13.70
C ASN A 53 -5.14 -6.14 14.45
N LYS A 54 -5.60 -7.39 14.63
CA LYS A 54 -4.75 -8.44 15.23
C LYS A 54 -3.59 -8.76 14.30
N ASN A 55 -2.38 -8.86 14.85
CA ASN A 55 -1.14 -9.14 14.11
C ASN A 55 -0.90 -8.18 12.92
N GLY A 56 -1.31 -6.91 13.06
CA GLY A 56 -1.23 -5.90 12.00
C GLY A 56 -2.48 -5.86 11.13
N PHE A 57 -2.89 -6.99 10.54
CA PHE A 57 -4.18 -7.11 9.84
C PHE A 57 -4.61 -8.57 9.77
N THR A 58 -5.90 -8.81 9.97
CA THR A 58 -6.54 -10.09 9.67
C THR A 58 -7.94 -9.84 9.13
N CYS A 59 -8.25 -10.42 7.97
CA CYS A 59 -9.61 -10.48 7.45
C CYS A 59 -10.35 -11.63 8.12
N ARG A 60 -11.45 -11.32 8.82
CA ARG A 60 -12.35 -12.29 9.47
C ARG A 60 -13.74 -12.21 8.86
N ASN A 61 -14.62 -13.15 9.20
CA ASN A 61 -16.03 -13.12 8.79
C ASN A 61 -16.22 -12.94 7.27
N HIS A 62 -15.32 -13.54 6.49
CA HIS A 62 -15.32 -13.52 5.03
C HIS A 62 -14.91 -14.92 4.56
N SER A 63 -15.62 -15.49 3.59
CA SER A 63 -15.34 -16.83 3.04
C SER A 63 -13.88 -16.98 2.62
N ASN A 64 -13.37 -15.98 1.90
CA ASN A 64 -11.97 -15.90 1.45
C ASN A 64 -11.03 -15.16 2.43
N GLY A 65 -11.36 -15.06 3.72
CA GLY A 65 -10.61 -14.24 4.69
C GLY A 65 -9.12 -14.59 4.79
N VAL A 66 -8.78 -15.89 4.71
CA VAL A 66 -7.38 -16.36 4.73
C VAL A 66 -6.60 -15.84 3.52
N ALA A 67 -7.16 -15.98 2.31
CA ALA A 67 -6.52 -15.52 1.07
C ALA A 67 -6.34 -13.99 1.07
N ILE A 68 -7.39 -13.24 1.43
CA ILE A 68 -7.35 -11.77 1.54
C ILE A 68 -6.27 -11.33 2.53
N THR A 69 -6.17 -12.01 3.67
CA THR A 69 -5.13 -11.72 4.68
C THR A 69 -3.74 -12.00 4.11
N GLY A 70 -3.53 -13.15 3.47
CA GLY A 70 -2.26 -13.53 2.86
C GLY A 70 -1.79 -12.54 1.81
N GLU A 71 -2.66 -12.18 0.87
CA GLU A 71 -2.38 -11.21 -0.19
C GLU A 71 -2.04 -9.83 0.38
N THR A 72 -2.84 -9.35 1.34
CA THR A 72 -2.60 -8.06 1.99
C THR A 72 -1.27 -8.02 2.74
N VAL A 73 -0.93 -9.10 3.45
CA VAL A 73 0.35 -9.21 4.17
C VAL A 73 1.52 -9.26 3.20
N ASP A 74 1.38 -9.96 2.08
CA ASP A 74 2.41 -9.98 1.03
C ASP A 74 2.63 -8.59 0.43
N MET A 75 1.57 -7.85 0.11
CA MET A 75 1.65 -6.45 -0.32
C MET A 75 2.37 -5.58 0.72
N PHE A 76 2.02 -5.74 2.01
CA PHE A 76 2.66 -5.00 3.09
C PHE A 76 4.17 -5.27 3.18
N ARG A 77 4.58 -6.54 3.18
CA ARG A 77 6.00 -6.95 3.23
C ARG A 77 6.76 -6.42 2.02
N LYS A 78 6.15 -6.50 0.84
CA LYS A 78 6.68 -5.95 -0.41
C LYS A 78 6.90 -4.44 -0.29
N THR A 79 5.93 -3.71 0.24
CA THR A 79 6.05 -2.25 0.47
C THR A 79 7.11 -1.93 1.52
N GLU A 80 7.16 -2.69 2.60
CA GLU A 80 8.14 -2.56 3.67
C GLU A 80 9.57 -2.74 3.14
N ALA A 81 9.82 -3.85 2.44
CA ALA A 81 11.12 -4.11 1.81
C ALA A 81 11.54 -2.99 0.87
N PHE A 82 10.62 -2.45 0.07
CA PHE A 82 10.93 -1.33 -0.82
C PHE A 82 11.20 -0.03 -0.04
N ALA A 83 10.38 0.28 0.96
CA ALA A 83 10.49 1.51 1.76
C ALA A 83 11.83 1.57 2.52
N PHE A 84 12.33 0.43 3.00
CA PHE A 84 13.62 0.32 3.70
C PHE A 84 14.81 0.01 2.78
N SER A 85 14.59 -0.19 1.47
CA SER A 85 15.69 -0.42 0.52
C SER A 85 16.39 0.88 0.09
N ASP A 86 17.66 0.76 -0.28
CA ASP A 86 18.44 1.87 -0.86
C ASP A 86 17.93 2.32 -2.24
N LYS A 87 16.98 1.58 -2.84
CA LYS A 87 16.33 1.93 -4.11
C LYS A 87 15.33 3.07 -3.97
N ARG A 88 14.88 3.39 -2.76
CA ARG A 88 13.98 4.51 -2.49
C ARG A 88 14.78 5.82 -2.44
N ARG A 89 14.68 6.64 -3.50
CA ARG A 89 15.27 7.99 -3.51
C ARG A 89 14.40 8.99 -2.76
N GLN A 90 13.07 8.89 -2.87
CA GLN A 90 12.09 9.76 -2.21
C GLN A 90 10.83 9.00 -1.76
N LEU A 91 10.01 9.60 -0.87
CA LEU A 91 8.79 8.96 -0.37
C LEU A 91 7.73 8.74 -1.46
N SER A 92 7.72 9.59 -2.49
CA SER A 92 6.84 9.49 -3.67
C SER A 92 7.03 8.20 -4.45
N ASP A 93 8.25 7.68 -4.51
CA ASP A 93 8.63 6.53 -5.37
C ASP A 93 7.93 5.24 -4.94
N VAL A 94 7.58 5.15 -3.66
CA VAL A 94 6.86 4.01 -3.10
C VAL A 94 5.44 3.90 -3.69
N LYS A 95 4.84 5.01 -4.12
CA LYS A 95 3.53 5.01 -4.81
C LYS A 95 3.64 4.69 -6.31
N ALA A 96 4.81 4.93 -6.90
CA ALA A 96 5.07 4.68 -8.33
C ALA A 96 5.41 3.21 -8.62
N ARG A 97 5.65 2.39 -7.59
CA ARG A 97 6.03 0.98 -7.71
C ARG A 97 5.02 0.10 -8.48
N ASP A 98 3.73 0.41 -8.41
CA ASP A 98 2.68 -0.34 -9.12
C ASP A 98 2.41 0.18 -10.54
N LYS A 99 3.09 1.25 -10.96
CA LYS A 99 3.07 1.64 -12.36
C LYS A 99 4.14 0.82 -13.09
N PRO A 100 3.85 0.26 -14.28
CA PRO A 100 4.95 -0.09 -15.18
C PRO A 100 5.83 1.16 -15.27
N VAL A 101 7.13 0.99 -15.09
CA VAL A 101 8.07 2.03 -15.44
C VAL A 101 7.82 2.29 -16.91
N ASP A 102 7.10 3.37 -17.23
CA ASP A 102 7.18 3.96 -18.56
C ASP A 102 8.66 4.33 -18.68
N VAL A 103 9.41 3.44 -19.33
CA VAL A 103 10.75 3.74 -19.80
C VAL A 103 10.54 4.76 -20.90
N GLY A 104 10.30 6.01 -20.50
CA GLY A 104 10.42 7.19 -21.33
C GLY A 104 11.89 7.45 -21.64
N THR A 105 12.63 6.42 -22.04
CA THR A 105 13.73 6.61 -22.98
C THR A 105 13.03 6.62 -24.32
N SER A 106 12.72 7.84 -24.78
CA SER A 106 12.12 8.07 -26.08
C SER A 106 12.88 7.24 -27.11
N PHE A 107 12.19 6.33 -27.81
CA PHE A 107 12.76 5.61 -28.96
C PHE A 107 13.41 6.57 -29.98
N ILE A 108 13.00 7.85 -29.96
CA ILE A 108 13.58 8.92 -30.77
C ILE A 108 15.02 9.27 -30.33
N GLU A 109 15.36 9.22 -29.03
CA GLU A 109 16.75 9.42 -28.56
C GLU A 109 17.69 8.27 -28.94
N LEU A 110 17.16 7.03 -29.03
CA LEU A 110 17.95 5.86 -29.45
C LEU A 110 18.19 5.85 -30.97
N MET A 111 17.22 6.33 -31.76
CA MET A 111 17.32 6.41 -33.22
C MET A 111 18.15 7.59 -33.73
N LEU A 112 18.45 8.61 -32.91
CA LEU A 112 19.28 9.75 -33.27
C LEU A 112 20.78 9.56 -33.00
N ARG A 113 21.19 8.37 -32.51
CA ARG A 113 22.58 8.02 -32.19
C ARG A 113 23.15 6.87 -33.04
N ILE A 114 22.43 6.41 -34.07
CA ILE A 114 22.90 5.43 -35.06
C ILE A 114 23.14 6.15 -36.38
#